data_AF-A0A345DMU0-F1
#
_entry.id   AF-A0A345DMU0-F1
#
_cell.length_a   1.000
_cell.length_b   1.000
_cell.length_c   1.000
_cell.angle_alpha   90.00
_cell.angle_beta   90.00
_cell.angle_gamma   90.00
#
_symmetry.space_group_name_H-M   'P 1'
#
loop_
_entity.id
_entity.type
_entity.pdbx_description
1 polymer ?
#
loop_
_entity_poly.entity_id
_entity_poly.type
_entity_poly.pdbx_seq_one_letter_code
_entity_poly.pdbx_strand_id
1 'polypeptide(L)'
;MVQNLINLSTNFKYNGLSNQKIIINYNKVFKYIKLSNKTKTIISWLLSNNNYITNITIFNITIFPDYISYDLIAGYTFTQIGNTGMLELKSILSVLQSLQKLKYKNKYIVHGDLIPVNVIFEQDLKIKKIIDWDNVKLGSKYQDSAYVFWLWINFGGNNKSFSEIKKEANVFKNTLHYNQKDLKYLKRWIYKVIKSEMKKHSYQIKSNDWLLKCYLNCIKWVKYEWKKLWI
;
A
#
# COMPACT_ATOMS: atom_id res chain seq x y z
N MET A 1 7.31 0.56 -35.03
CA MET A 1 8.39 -0.42 -34.83
C MET A 1 8.06 -1.32 -33.65
N VAL A 2 7.54 -2.51 -33.94
CA VAL A 2 7.22 -3.57 -32.97
C VAL A 2 8.47 -4.45 -32.86
N GLN A 3 9.48 -4.01 -32.10
CA GLN A 3 10.65 -4.84 -31.83
C GLN A 3 10.30 -5.87 -30.74
N ASN A 4 10.08 -7.11 -31.18
CA ASN A 4 10.31 -8.37 -30.46
C ASN A 4 10.12 -8.36 -28.93
N LEU A 5 8.90 -8.13 -28.46
CA LEU A 5 8.46 -8.46 -27.09
C LEU A 5 8.42 -9.99 -26.83
N ILE A 6 8.54 -10.81 -27.89
CA ILE A 6 8.45 -12.29 -27.83
C ILE A 6 9.66 -12.92 -27.10
N ASN A 7 10.81 -12.23 -27.05
CA ASN A 7 12.04 -12.74 -26.41
C ASN A 7 12.23 -12.33 -24.93
N LEU A 8 11.27 -11.65 -24.30
CA LEU A 8 11.37 -11.36 -22.85
C LEU A 8 11.07 -12.60 -21.98
N SER A 9 10.45 -13.65 -22.52
CA SER A 9 10.01 -14.81 -21.75
C SER A 9 11.13 -15.62 -21.09
N THR A 10 12.38 -15.49 -21.56
CA THR A 10 13.51 -16.31 -21.10
C THR A 10 14.42 -15.63 -20.06
N ASN A 11 14.29 -14.32 -19.82
CA ASN A 11 15.22 -13.54 -18.97
C ASN A 11 14.60 -13.00 -17.67
N PHE A 12 13.53 -13.62 -17.16
CA PHE A 12 12.98 -13.25 -15.85
C PHE A 12 13.98 -13.59 -14.73
N LYS A 13 14.45 -12.57 -14.02
CA LYS A 13 15.16 -12.75 -12.75
C LYS A 13 14.13 -12.72 -11.62
N TYR A 14 14.27 -13.62 -10.65
CA TYR A 14 13.46 -13.53 -9.44
C TYR A 14 13.94 -12.32 -8.63
N ASN A 15 13.01 -11.44 -8.27
CA ASN A 15 13.30 -10.46 -7.24
C ASN A 15 13.27 -11.19 -5.88
N GLY A 16 14.40 -11.19 -5.16
CA GLY A 16 14.59 -11.93 -3.91
C GLY A 16 13.64 -11.53 -2.77
N LEU A 17 12.89 -10.43 -2.92
CA LEU A 17 11.94 -9.95 -1.91
C LEU A 17 10.50 -10.46 -2.10
N SER A 18 10.07 -10.83 -3.32
CA SER A 18 8.66 -11.17 -3.59
C SER A 18 8.45 -12.50 -4.31
N ASN A 19 9.51 -13.25 -4.66
CA ASN A 19 9.46 -14.42 -5.56
C ASN A 19 8.77 -14.13 -6.90
N GLN A 20 8.55 -12.86 -7.24
CA GLN A 20 7.95 -12.46 -8.50
C GLN A 20 9.00 -12.45 -9.59
N LYS A 21 8.59 -12.93 -10.76
CA LYS A 21 9.38 -12.86 -11.98
C LYS A 21 9.31 -11.44 -12.52
N ILE A 22 10.44 -10.73 -12.43
CA ILE A 22 10.57 -9.35 -12.88
C ILE A 22 11.68 -9.26 -13.93
N ILE A 23 11.48 -8.45 -14.95
CA ILE A 23 12.51 -8.05 -15.91
C ILE A 23 12.63 -6.54 -15.87
N ILE A 24 13.86 -6.06 -15.78
CA ILE A 24 14.16 -4.65 -15.98
C ILE A 24 14.78 -4.53 -17.37
N ASN A 25 14.18 -3.72 -18.22
CA ASN A 25 14.66 -3.47 -19.57
C ASN A 25 14.59 -1.97 -19.88
N TYR A 26 15.75 -1.35 -20.11
CA TYR A 26 15.91 0.10 -20.21
C TYR A 26 15.19 0.82 -19.05
N ASN A 27 14.22 1.66 -19.37
CA ASN A 27 13.47 2.47 -18.41
C ASN A 27 12.16 1.81 -17.95
N LYS A 28 12.02 0.49 -18.11
CA LYS A 28 10.80 -0.24 -17.76
C LYS A 28 11.03 -1.47 -16.91
N VAL A 29 10.06 -1.74 -16.04
CA VAL A 29 9.94 -2.94 -15.22
C VAL A 29 8.77 -3.75 -15.72
N PHE A 30 9.01 -5.00 -16.13
CA PHE A 30 7.99 -5.96 -16.51
C PHE A 30 7.79 -6.93 -15.36
N LYS A 31 6.58 -6.97 -14.82
CA LYS A 31 6.18 -7.88 -13.75
C LYS A 31 5.25 -8.94 -14.32
N TYR A 32 5.66 -10.20 -14.24
CA TYR A 32 4.79 -11.31 -14.64
C TYR A 32 3.64 -11.45 -13.65
N ILE A 33 2.42 -11.17 -14.11
CA ILE A 33 1.21 -11.27 -13.32
C ILE A 33 -0.02 -11.33 -14.21
N LYS A 34 -0.85 -12.35 -13.96
CA LYS A 34 -2.13 -12.52 -14.65
C LYS A 34 -3.22 -11.76 -13.91
N LEU A 35 -3.44 -10.50 -14.30
CA LEU A 35 -4.48 -9.68 -13.71
C LEU A 35 -5.88 -10.21 -14.04
N SER A 36 -6.79 -10.15 -13.06
CA SER A 36 -8.21 -10.44 -13.29
C SER A 36 -8.84 -9.37 -14.19
N ASN A 37 -9.90 -9.72 -14.93
CA ASN A 37 -10.63 -8.75 -15.75
C ASN A 37 -11.16 -7.57 -14.93
N LYS A 38 -11.57 -7.81 -13.68
CA LYS A 38 -12.00 -6.75 -12.76
C LYS A 38 -10.87 -5.78 -12.46
N THR A 39 -9.67 -6.28 -12.14
CA THR A 39 -8.48 -5.47 -11.89
C THR A 39 -8.09 -4.67 -13.13
N LYS A 40 -8.02 -5.33 -14.30
CA LYS A 40 -7.72 -4.67 -15.59
C LYS A 40 -8.67 -3.51 -15.86
N THR A 41 -9.97 -3.71 -15.65
CA THR A 41 -10.99 -2.67 -15.83
C THR A 41 -10.75 -1.45 -14.93
N ILE A 42 -10.39 -1.69 -13.67
CA ILE A 42 -10.13 -0.60 -12.71
C ILE A 42 -8.86 0.16 -13.07
N ILE A 43 -7.78 -0.54 -13.44
CA ILE A 43 -6.54 0.10 -13.89
C ILE A 43 -6.80 0.93 -15.15
N SER A 44 -7.50 0.39 -16.15
CA SER A 44 -7.87 1.14 -17.35
C SER A 44 -8.68 2.40 -17.01
N TRP A 45 -9.66 2.29 -16.10
CA TRP A 45 -10.42 3.45 -15.65
C TRP A 45 -9.52 4.49 -14.97
N LEU A 46 -8.60 4.07 -14.11
CA LEU A 46 -7.65 4.97 -13.44
C LEU A 46 -6.75 5.70 -14.43
N LEU A 47 -6.22 4.99 -15.45
CA LEU A 47 -5.39 5.58 -16.50
C LEU A 47 -6.17 6.63 -17.31
N SER A 48 -7.45 6.37 -17.61
CA SER A 48 -8.33 7.33 -18.29
C SER A 48 -8.73 8.54 -17.43
N ASN A 49 -8.60 8.46 -16.11
CA ASN A 49 -9.04 9.49 -15.15
C ASN A 49 -7.87 10.09 -14.35
N ASN A 50 -6.64 9.97 -14.84
CA ASN A 50 -5.40 10.33 -14.13
C ASN A 50 -5.33 11.83 -13.76
N ASN A 51 -6.04 12.69 -14.49
CA ASN A 51 -6.07 14.14 -14.25
C ASN A 51 -6.69 14.53 -12.89
N TYR A 52 -7.44 13.63 -12.25
CA TYR A 52 -8.06 13.90 -10.95
C TYR A 52 -7.12 13.73 -9.75
N ILE A 53 -5.86 13.32 -9.96
CA ILE A 53 -4.95 12.96 -8.88
C ILE A 53 -3.56 13.57 -9.07
N THR A 54 -3.45 14.88 -8.82
CA THR A 54 -2.20 15.65 -8.95
C THR A 54 -1.04 15.08 -8.14
N ASN A 55 -1.32 14.41 -7.02
CA ASN A 55 -0.31 13.85 -6.11
C ASN A 55 -0.14 12.32 -6.24
N ILE A 56 -0.95 11.68 -7.10
CA ILE A 56 -0.88 10.24 -7.38
C ILE A 56 -0.97 10.10 -8.88
N THR A 57 0.05 10.56 -9.58
CA THR A 57 0.17 10.18 -10.98
C THR A 57 0.20 8.66 -11.01
N ILE A 58 -0.70 8.03 -11.73
CA ILE A 58 -0.60 6.62 -12.11
C ILE A 58 0.05 6.69 -13.49
N PHE A 59 1.38 6.56 -13.60
CA PHE A 59 2.05 6.67 -14.89
C PHE A 59 2.23 5.28 -15.52
N ASN A 60 1.93 5.22 -16.82
CA ASN A 60 2.39 4.26 -17.83
C ASN A 60 2.36 2.78 -17.46
N ILE A 61 1.32 2.37 -16.73
CA ILE A 61 1.00 0.94 -16.63
C ILE A 61 0.53 0.49 -18.01
N THR A 62 1.29 -0.41 -18.63
CA THR A 62 0.83 -1.11 -19.83
C THR A 62 0.42 -2.53 -19.43
N ILE A 63 -0.81 -2.91 -19.77
CA ILE A 63 -1.36 -4.22 -19.43
C ILE A 63 -1.20 -5.14 -20.63
N PHE A 64 -0.55 -6.27 -20.42
CA PHE A 64 -0.45 -7.37 -21.38
C PHE A 64 -1.25 -8.57 -20.87
N PRO A 65 -1.41 -9.66 -21.66
CA PRO A 65 -2.16 -10.84 -21.22
C PRO A 65 -1.64 -11.43 -19.89
N ASP A 66 -0.33 -11.62 -19.77
CA ASP A 66 0.33 -12.32 -18.66
C ASP A 66 1.36 -11.48 -17.88
N TYR A 67 1.53 -10.21 -18.24
CA TYR A 67 2.42 -9.30 -17.54
C TYR A 67 1.88 -7.87 -17.55
N ILE A 68 2.43 -7.06 -16.66
CA ILE A 68 2.25 -5.61 -16.66
C ILE A 68 3.61 -4.95 -16.72
N SER A 69 3.70 -3.82 -17.42
CA SER A 69 4.90 -3.00 -17.41
C SER A 69 4.67 -1.69 -16.67
N TYR A 70 5.66 -1.26 -15.93
CA TYR A 70 5.76 0.04 -15.29
C TYR A 70 6.99 0.78 -15.82
N ASP A 71 6.98 2.10 -15.78
CA ASP A 71 8.21 2.87 -15.95
C ASP A 71 9.06 2.77 -14.68
N LEU A 72 10.39 2.79 -14.85
CA LEU A 72 11.32 2.99 -13.75
C LEU A 72 11.20 4.43 -13.26
N ILE A 73 11.18 4.59 -11.95
CA ILE A 73 10.96 5.89 -11.29
C ILE A 73 12.18 6.19 -10.42
N ALA A 74 12.84 7.31 -10.71
CA ALA A 74 13.91 7.81 -9.87
C ALA A 74 13.34 8.39 -8.56
N GLY A 75 13.91 7.97 -7.43
CA GLY A 75 13.56 8.45 -6.10
C GLY A 75 14.11 7.52 -5.03
N TYR A 76 13.66 7.72 -3.81
CA TYR A 76 14.09 6.96 -2.64
C TYR A 76 13.05 5.92 -2.28
N THR A 77 13.47 4.68 -2.04
CA THR A 77 12.62 3.60 -1.53
C THR A 77 12.61 3.60 0.00
N PHE A 78 11.67 2.85 0.59
CA PHE A 78 11.62 2.64 2.04
C PHE A 78 12.95 2.14 2.62
N THR A 79 13.67 1.25 1.93
CA THR A 79 14.97 0.73 2.39
C THR A 79 16.06 1.80 2.43
N GLN A 80 15.95 2.85 1.61
CA GLN A 80 16.91 3.95 1.57
C GLN A 80 16.62 5.02 2.63
N ILE A 81 15.34 5.28 2.94
CA ILE A 81 14.95 6.23 3.99
C ILE A 81 14.96 5.61 5.40
N GLY A 82 14.91 4.27 5.49
CA GLY A 82 15.12 3.50 6.72
C GLY A 82 13.87 3.33 7.58
N ASN A 83 13.19 4.41 7.98
CA ASN A 83 12.00 4.36 8.82
C ASN A 83 10.89 5.32 8.35
N THR A 84 9.67 5.13 8.87
CA THR A 84 8.57 6.09 8.67
C THR A 84 8.39 6.93 9.93
N GLY A 85 8.49 8.24 9.77
CA GLY A 85 8.24 9.24 10.80
C GLY A 85 7.05 10.14 10.46
N MET A 86 7.01 11.30 11.10
CA MET A 86 5.90 12.24 10.99
C MET A 86 5.78 12.87 9.59
N LEU A 87 6.88 13.06 8.87
CA LEU A 87 6.89 13.67 7.53
C LEU A 87 6.28 12.71 6.50
N GLU A 88 6.74 11.46 6.52
CA GLU A 88 6.24 10.38 5.68
C GLU A 88 4.77 10.11 5.98
N LEU A 89 4.38 10.11 7.27
CA LEU A 89 2.98 9.98 7.68
C LEU A 89 2.12 11.10 7.10
N LYS A 90 2.52 12.37 7.24
CA LYS A 90 1.77 13.49 6.65
C LYS A 90 1.66 13.36 5.14
N SER A 91 2.74 12.94 4.48
CA SER A 91 2.73 12.77 3.02
C SER A 91 1.79 11.64 2.58
N ILE A 92 1.81 10.47 3.24
CA ILE A 92 0.89 9.37 2.90
C ILE A 92 -0.56 9.71 3.22
N LEU A 93 -0.82 10.55 4.23
CA LEU A 93 -2.17 11.01 4.55
C LEU A 93 -2.74 11.93 3.46
N SER A 94 -1.94 12.83 2.89
CA SER A 94 -2.34 13.65 1.73
C SER A 94 -2.70 12.79 0.51
N VAL A 95 -1.90 11.75 0.30
CA VAL A 95 -2.16 10.73 -0.72
C VAL A 95 -3.47 9.99 -0.43
N LEU A 96 -3.71 9.53 0.80
CA LEU A 96 -4.96 8.88 1.19
C LEU A 96 -6.19 9.76 0.97
N GLN A 97 -6.13 11.05 1.30
CA GLN A 97 -7.22 11.99 1.02
C GLN A 97 -7.56 12.03 -0.47
N SER A 98 -6.54 11.95 -1.32
CA SER A 98 -6.70 11.92 -2.78
C SER A 98 -7.30 10.59 -3.24
N LEU A 99 -6.81 9.45 -2.73
CA LEU A 99 -7.38 8.12 -3.03
C LEU A 99 -8.86 8.01 -2.62
N GLN A 100 -9.24 8.61 -1.48
CA GLN A 100 -10.62 8.56 -0.99
C GLN A 100 -11.63 9.34 -1.85
N LYS A 101 -11.16 10.19 -2.76
CA LYS A 101 -12.01 10.86 -3.76
C LYS A 101 -12.33 9.95 -4.94
N LEU A 102 -11.56 8.88 -5.15
CA LEU A 102 -11.71 7.99 -6.29
C LEU A 102 -12.88 7.03 -6.08
N LYS A 103 -13.88 7.16 -6.95
CA LYS A 103 -15.04 6.28 -6.97
C LYS A 103 -15.31 5.80 -8.39
N TYR A 104 -15.47 4.49 -8.53
CA TYR A 104 -15.96 3.86 -9.75
C TYR A 104 -17.24 3.10 -9.41
N LYS A 105 -18.33 3.42 -10.13
CA LYS A 105 -19.67 2.85 -9.88
C LYS A 105 -20.10 2.98 -8.41
N ASN A 106 -19.95 4.18 -7.83
CA ASN A 106 -20.26 4.52 -6.44
C ASN A 106 -19.50 3.71 -5.36
N LYS A 107 -18.46 2.97 -5.72
CA LYS A 107 -17.56 2.27 -4.79
C LYS A 107 -16.20 2.91 -4.79
N TYR A 108 -15.54 2.93 -3.63
CA TYR A 108 -14.18 3.46 -3.50
C TYR A 108 -13.20 2.57 -4.25
N ILE A 109 -12.24 3.18 -4.92
CA ILE A 109 -11.07 2.49 -5.44
C ILE A 109 -10.06 2.38 -4.30
N VAL A 110 -9.54 1.18 -4.11
CA VAL A 110 -8.61 0.82 -3.04
C VAL A 110 -7.34 0.31 -3.69
N HIS A 111 -6.19 0.89 -3.34
CA HIS A 111 -4.87 0.45 -3.80
C HIS A 111 -4.66 -1.02 -3.43
N GLY A 112 -4.94 -1.35 -2.16
CA GLY A 112 -4.99 -2.73 -1.69
C GLY A 112 -3.66 -3.29 -1.18
N ASP A 113 -2.56 -2.55 -1.37
CA ASP A 113 -1.24 -2.90 -0.85
C ASP A 113 -0.39 -1.66 -0.53
N LEU A 114 -0.91 -0.75 0.31
CA LEU A 114 -0.29 0.54 0.59
C LEU A 114 0.77 0.46 1.71
N ILE A 115 1.70 -0.48 1.56
CA ILE A 115 2.85 -0.67 2.46
C ILE A 115 3.98 0.31 2.10
N PRO A 116 4.88 0.68 3.05
CA PRO A 116 5.95 1.64 2.78
C PRO A 116 6.86 1.29 1.60
N VAL A 117 7.09 0.00 1.34
CA VAL A 117 7.92 -0.49 0.23
C VAL A 117 7.33 -0.14 -1.14
N ASN A 118 6.00 0.03 -1.24
CA ASN A 118 5.31 0.38 -2.48
C ASN A 118 5.22 1.89 -2.70
N VAL A 119 6.04 2.68 -2.00
CA VAL A 119 6.07 4.13 -2.09
C VAL A 119 7.47 4.62 -2.43
N ILE A 120 7.53 5.53 -3.39
CA ILE A 120 8.75 6.23 -3.80
C ILE A 120 8.68 7.66 -3.28
N PHE A 121 9.75 8.08 -2.63
CA PHE A 121 9.89 9.40 -2.01
C PHE A 121 10.80 10.30 -2.85
N GLU A 122 10.55 11.61 -2.79
CA GLU A 122 11.53 12.64 -3.12
C GLU A 122 12.54 12.79 -1.98
N GLN A 123 13.62 13.54 -2.22
CA GLN A 123 14.66 13.80 -1.22
C GLN A 123 14.12 14.50 0.04
N ASP A 124 13.06 15.30 -0.09
CA ASP A 124 12.40 15.99 1.03
C ASP A 124 11.35 15.12 1.74
N LEU A 125 11.35 13.81 1.50
CA LEU A 125 10.45 12.80 2.08
C LEU A 125 8.98 12.99 1.70
N LYS A 126 8.67 13.85 0.73
CA LYS A 126 7.35 13.84 0.09
C LYS A 126 7.21 12.61 -0.79
N ILE A 127 6.00 12.08 -0.86
CA ILE A 127 5.68 10.98 -1.76
C ILE A 127 5.69 11.49 -3.18
N LYS A 128 6.60 10.93 -3.97
CA LYS A 128 6.67 11.08 -5.42
C LYS A 128 5.66 10.18 -6.10
N LYS A 129 5.55 8.93 -5.62
CA LYS A 129 4.77 7.89 -6.28
C LYS A 129 4.29 6.79 -5.36
N ILE A 130 3.11 6.25 -5.65
CA ILE A 130 2.70 4.90 -5.25
C ILE A 130 2.84 3.95 -6.43
N ILE A 131 3.50 2.82 -6.19
CA ILE A 131 3.68 1.73 -7.15
C ILE A 131 2.91 0.48 -6.73
N ASP A 132 2.93 -0.54 -7.59
CA ASP A 132 2.32 -1.85 -7.37
C ASP A 132 0.78 -1.85 -7.26
N TRP A 133 0.14 -1.36 -8.31
CA TRP A 133 -1.32 -1.27 -8.46
C TRP A 133 -2.01 -2.59 -8.85
N ASP A 134 -1.30 -3.71 -8.83
CA ASP A 134 -1.84 -5.01 -9.24
C ASP A 134 -2.92 -5.56 -8.30
N ASN A 135 -2.93 -5.10 -7.05
CA ASN A 135 -3.92 -5.44 -6.03
C ASN A 135 -5.14 -4.50 -5.99
N VAL A 136 -5.23 -3.56 -6.95
CA VAL A 136 -6.29 -2.56 -6.98
C VAL A 136 -7.68 -3.20 -7.12
N LYS A 137 -8.63 -2.69 -6.34
CA LYS A 137 -10.00 -3.23 -6.30
C LYS A 137 -11.02 -2.19 -5.86
N LEU A 138 -12.30 -2.53 -6.06
CA LEU A 138 -13.41 -1.79 -5.45
C LEU A 138 -13.60 -2.23 -4.01
N GLY A 139 -13.79 -1.26 -3.12
CA GLY A 139 -13.83 -1.53 -1.70
C GLY A 139 -14.34 -0.37 -0.85
N SER A 140 -13.78 -0.27 0.35
CA SER A 140 -14.15 0.70 1.36
C SER A 140 -13.05 1.74 1.55
N LYS A 141 -13.42 3.01 1.76
CA LYS A 141 -12.46 4.10 2.05
C LYS A 141 -11.52 3.84 3.23
N TYR A 142 -11.89 2.91 4.12
CA TYR A 142 -11.10 2.56 5.30
C TYR A 142 -10.04 1.47 5.05
N GLN A 143 -10.01 0.83 3.87
CA GLN A 143 -9.08 -0.29 3.61
C GLN A 143 -7.63 0.19 3.54
N ASP A 144 -7.31 1.14 2.67
CA ASP A 144 -5.95 1.68 2.59
C ASP A 144 -5.59 2.46 3.85
N SER A 145 -6.57 3.19 4.44
CA SER A 145 -6.43 3.81 5.75
C SER A 145 -6.01 2.81 6.84
N ALA A 146 -6.52 1.58 6.80
CA ALA A 146 -6.16 0.55 7.77
C ALA A 146 -4.73 0.03 7.57
N TYR A 147 -4.27 -0.13 6.32
CA TYR A 147 -2.87 -0.44 6.04
C TYR A 147 -1.94 0.66 6.53
N VAL A 148 -2.29 1.92 6.24
CA VAL A 148 -1.49 3.07 6.68
C VAL A 148 -1.44 3.17 8.20
N PHE A 149 -2.60 3.07 8.86
CA PHE A 149 -2.64 3.12 10.32
C PHE A 149 -1.85 1.98 10.97
N TRP A 150 -1.88 0.79 10.38
CA TRP A 150 -1.15 -0.34 10.94
C TRP A 150 0.36 -0.24 10.68
N LEU A 151 0.78 0.01 9.45
CA LEU A 151 2.18 -0.16 9.03
C LEU A 151 3.01 1.13 9.10
N TRP A 152 2.39 2.30 8.89
CA TRP A 152 3.13 3.58 8.87
C TRP A 152 3.21 4.20 10.26
N ILE A 153 2.12 4.12 11.02
CA ILE A 153 2.15 4.48 12.45
C ILE A 153 2.85 3.38 13.27
N ASN A 154 3.00 2.19 12.69
CA ASN A 154 3.52 0.99 13.33
C ASN A 154 2.70 0.58 14.56
N PHE A 155 1.38 0.56 14.40
CA PHE A 155 0.45 0.25 15.48
C PHE A 155 0.58 -1.22 15.94
N GLY A 156 1.03 -1.41 17.18
CA GLY A 156 1.37 -2.74 17.72
C GLY A 156 2.82 -3.17 17.48
N GLY A 157 3.66 -2.27 16.95
CA GLY A 157 5.11 -2.43 16.94
C GLY A 157 5.72 -2.16 18.31
N ASN A 158 6.87 -2.79 18.58
CA ASN A 158 7.56 -2.69 19.87
C ASN A 158 8.64 -1.58 19.91
N ASN A 159 8.80 -0.83 18.83
CA ASN A 159 9.86 0.17 18.65
C ASN A 159 9.38 1.62 18.76
N LYS A 160 8.09 1.85 19.06
CA LYS A 160 7.52 3.18 19.34
C LYS A 160 6.79 3.16 20.67
N SER A 161 6.93 4.23 21.46
CA SER A 161 6.16 4.40 22.68
C SER A 161 4.67 4.61 22.37
N PHE A 162 3.81 4.31 23.35
CA PHE A 162 2.38 4.59 23.22
C PHE A 162 2.10 6.09 22.97
N SER A 163 2.89 6.98 23.57
CA SER A 163 2.76 8.44 23.40
C SER A 163 3.02 8.87 21.95
N GLU A 164 4.07 8.34 21.32
CA GLU A 164 4.38 8.61 19.91
C GLU A 164 3.27 8.11 18.99
N ILE A 165 2.81 6.88 19.21
CA ILE A 165 1.69 6.30 18.44
C ILE A 165 0.42 7.15 18.61
N LYS A 166 0.13 7.64 19.83
CA LYS A 166 -1.02 8.51 20.08
C LYS A 166 -0.90 9.83 19.33
N LYS A 167 0.29 10.44 19.29
CA LYS A 167 0.55 11.68 18.53
C LYS A 167 0.32 11.47 17.03
N GLU A 168 0.86 10.39 16.46
CA GLU A 168 0.67 10.04 15.05
C GLU A 168 -0.79 9.69 14.72
N ALA A 169 -1.48 8.95 15.61
CA ALA A 169 -2.89 8.63 15.48
C ALA A 169 -3.79 9.88 15.47
N ASN A 170 -3.45 10.90 16.25
CA ASN A 170 -4.15 12.19 16.24
C ASN A 170 -3.94 12.94 14.92
N VAL A 171 -2.72 12.98 14.40
CA VAL A 171 -2.43 13.57 13.07
C VAL A 171 -3.22 12.83 11.98
N PHE A 172 -3.23 11.50 12.01
CA PHE A 172 -4.03 10.67 11.11
C PHE A 172 -5.51 11.04 11.15
N LYS A 173 -6.10 11.05 12.36
CA LYS A 173 -7.53 11.34 12.58
C LYS A 173 -7.89 12.73 12.05
N ASN A 174 -7.09 13.74 12.40
CA ASN A 174 -7.36 15.13 12.07
C ASN A 174 -7.21 15.38 10.57
N THR A 175 -6.19 14.79 9.93
CA THR A 175 -5.94 14.95 8.49
C THR A 175 -7.05 14.31 7.66
N LEU A 176 -7.53 13.12 8.03
CA LEU A 176 -8.62 12.47 7.30
C LEU A 176 -10.02 12.93 7.73
N HIS A 177 -10.11 13.86 8.69
CA HIS A 177 -11.37 14.32 9.28
C HIS A 177 -12.26 13.18 9.80
N TYR A 178 -11.65 12.14 10.40
CA TYR A 178 -12.37 10.97 10.88
C TYR A 178 -13.09 11.27 12.20
N ASN A 179 -14.41 11.11 12.19
CA ASN A 179 -15.24 11.18 13.40
C ASN A 179 -15.27 9.82 14.14
N GLN A 180 -16.00 9.75 15.25
CA GLN A 180 -16.07 8.54 16.08
C GLN A 180 -16.65 7.33 15.33
N LYS A 181 -17.56 7.55 14.39
CA LYS A 181 -18.12 6.50 13.53
C LYS A 181 -17.07 5.99 12.55
N ASP A 182 -16.32 6.88 11.91
CA ASP A 182 -15.19 6.51 11.03
C ASP A 182 -14.15 5.69 11.81
N LEU A 183 -13.78 6.10 13.03
CA LEU A 183 -12.84 5.38 13.89
C LEU A 183 -13.34 3.96 14.24
N LYS A 184 -14.65 3.79 14.49
CA LYS A 184 -15.24 2.46 14.72
C LYS A 184 -15.11 1.56 13.48
N TYR A 185 -15.28 2.09 12.27
CA TYR A 185 -15.08 1.33 11.04
C TYR A 185 -13.60 1.06 10.76
N LEU A 186 -12.73 2.03 11.00
CA LEU A 186 -11.29 1.88 10.85
C LEU A 186 -10.75 0.76 11.74
N LYS A 187 -11.14 0.72 13.03
CA LYS A 187 -10.80 -0.38 13.94
C LYS A 187 -11.13 -1.76 13.36
N ARG A 188 -12.33 -1.90 12.79
CA ARG A 188 -12.79 -3.17 12.17
C ARG A 188 -11.95 -3.52 10.95
N TRP A 189 -11.57 -2.54 10.14
CA TRP A 189 -10.74 -2.76 8.95
C TRP A 189 -9.29 -3.09 9.30
N ILE A 190 -8.68 -2.42 10.27
CA ILE A 190 -7.34 -2.77 10.78
C ILE A 190 -7.31 -4.23 11.22
N TYR A 191 -8.28 -4.66 12.03
CA TYR A 191 -8.38 -6.06 12.44
C TYR A 191 -8.49 -7.04 11.25
N LYS A 192 -9.32 -6.70 10.25
CA LYS A 192 -9.49 -7.52 9.04
C LYS A 192 -8.21 -7.62 8.21
N VAL A 193 -7.51 -6.50 8.03
CA VAL A 193 -6.24 -6.44 7.28
C VAL A 193 -5.18 -7.28 7.97
N ILE A 194 -4.98 -7.08 9.28
CA ILE A 194 -4.00 -7.86 10.07
C ILE A 194 -4.29 -9.36 9.96
N LYS A 195 -5.55 -9.79 10.13
CA LYS A 195 -5.94 -11.20 9.99
C LYS A 195 -5.73 -11.76 8.58
N SER A 196 -6.02 -10.95 7.56
CA SER A 196 -5.82 -11.34 6.16
C SER A 196 -4.33 -11.57 5.87
N GLU A 197 -3.46 -10.64 6.29
CA GLU A 197 -2.01 -10.78 6.13
C GLU A 197 -1.46 -11.95 6.95
N MET A 198 -1.92 -12.15 8.19
CA MET A 198 -1.55 -13.32 8.99
C MET A 198 -1.91 -14.64 8.28
N LYS A 199 -3.07 -14.71 7.61
CA LYS A 199 -3.47 -15.89 6.82
C LYS A 199 -2.58 -16.08 5.60
N LYS A 200 -2.30 -15.00 4.86
CA LYS A 200 -1.38 -15.03 3.71
C LYS A 200 0.01 -15.53 4.12
N HIS A 201 0.47 -15.13 5.30
CA HIS A 201 1.78 -15.53 5.83
C HIS A 201 1.77 -16.82 6.66
N SER A 202 0.71 -17.62 6.57
CA SER A 202 0.57 -18.83 7.39
C SER A 202 1.71 -19.84 7.20
N TYR A 203 2.27 -19.95 5.99
CA TYR A 203 3.43 -20.80 5.74
C TYR A 203 4.71 -20.26 6.39
N GLN A 204 5.00 -18.95 6.29
CA GLN A 204 6.15 -18.36 6.98
C GLN A 204 6.01 -18.42 8.50
N ILE A 205 4.77 -18.33 9.01
CA ILE A 205 4.49 -18.44 10.45
C ILE A 205 4.85 -19.83 10.98
N LYS A 206 4.58 -20.91 10.22
CA LYS A 206 4.92 -22.28 10.65
C LYS A 206 6.41 -22.48 10.92
N SER A 207 7.26 -21.69 10.26
CA SER A 207 8.71 -21.72 10.43
C SER A 207 9.26 -20.55 11.25
N ASN A 208 8.40 -19.65 11.75
CA ASN A 208 8.82 -18.43 12.44
C ASN A 208 7.78 -17.96 13.49
N ASP A 209 8.02 -18.35 14.74
CA ASP A 209 7.19 -17.97 15.89
C ASP A 209 7.14 -16.45 16.15
N TRP A 210 8.21 -15.73 15.79
CA TRP A 210 8.26 -14.28 15.99
C TRP A 210 7.22 -13.56 15.14
N LEU A 211 7.05 -13.98 13.88
CA LEU A 211 6.07 -13.35 12.98
C LEU A 211 4.64 -13.52 13.52
N LEU A 212 4.31 -14.70 14.04
CA LEU A 212 3.02 -14.93 14.70
C LEU A 212 2.84 -14.03 15.93
N LYS A 213 3.87 -13.92 16.78
CA LYS A 213 3.85 -13.04 17.95
C LYS A 213 3.60 -11.59 17.56
N CYS A 214 4.22 -11.10 16.48
CA CYS A 214 3.97 -9.75 15.96
C CYS A 214 2.51 -9.54 15.55
N TYR A 215 1.93 -10.46 14.78
CA TYR A 215 0.52 -10.39 14.39
C TYR A 215 -0.44 -10.39 15.60
N LEU A 216 -0.20 -11.30 16.54
CA LEU A 216 -1.00 -11.41 17.76
C LEU A 216 -0.87 -10.16 18.63
N ASN A 217 0.31 -9.53 18.69
CA ASN A 217 0.50 -8.27 19.39
C ASN A 217 -0.32 -7.14 18.77
N CYS A 218 -0.27 -6.99 17.45
CA CYS A 218 -1.09 -6.00 16.74
C CYS A 218 -2.59 -6.22 17.00
N ILE A 219 -3.06 -7.47 17.02
CA ILE A 219 -4.45 -7.81 17.37
C ILE A 219 -4.77 -7.41 18.82
N LYS A 220 -3.87 -7.67 19.78
CA LYS A 220 -4.06 -7.24 21.18
C LYS A 220 -4.18 -5.73 21.28
N TRP A 221 -3.33 -4.98 20.59
CA TRP A 221 -3.39 -3.52 20.52
C TRP A 221 -4.74 -3.02 19.98
N VAL A 222 -5.25 -3.61 18.89
CA VAL A 222 -6.59 -3.26 18.37
C VAL A 222 -7.68 -3.49 19.42
N LYS A 223 -7.58 -4.56 20.21
CA LYS A 223 -8.58 -4.91 21.23
C LYS A 223 -8.52 -3.97 22.44
N TYR A 224 -7.33 -3.78 23.00
CA TYR A 224 -7.15 -3.20 24.34
C TYR A 224 -6.64 -1.75 24.32
N GLU A 225 -5.77 -1.41 23.38
CA GLU A 225 -5.12 -0.09 23.34
C GLU A 225 -5.89 0.92 22.47
N TRP A 226 -6.68 0.44 21.50
CA TRP A 226 -7.44 1.30 20.59
C TRP A 226 -8.24 2.39 21.29
N LYS A 227 -8.95 2.07 22.39
CA LYS A 227 -9.78 3.08 23.08
C LYS A 227 -8.92 4.20 23.67
N LYS A 228 -7.75 3.86 24.22
CA LYS A 228 -6.85 4.79 24.91
C LYS A 228 -6.20 5.81 23.95
N LEU A 229 -6.18 5.52 22.65
CA LEU A 229 -5.71 6.47 21.64
C LEU A 229 -6.62 7.69 21.47
N TRP A 230 -7.92 7.53 21.77
CA TRP A 230 -8.95 8.52 21.43
C TRP A 230 -9.57 9.23 22.64
N ILE A 231 -9.18 8.81 23.84
CA ILE A 231 -9.46 9.49 25.12
C ILE A 231 -8.37 10.53 25.32
#